data_AF-A0A0B5D5R7-F1
#
_entry.id   AF-A0A0B5D5R7-F1
#
_cell.length_a   1.000
_cell.length_b   1.000
_cell.length_c   1.000
_cell.angle_alpha   90.00
_cell.angle_beta   90.00
_cell.angle_gamma   90.00
#
_symmetry.space_group_name_H-M   'P 1'
#
loop_
_entity.id
_entity.type
_entity.pdbx_description
1 polymer ?
#
loop_
_entity_poly.entity_id
_entity_poly.type
_entity_poly.pdbx_seq_one_letter_code
_entity_poly.pdbx_strand_id
1 'polypeptide(L)'
;VNENILVDQEIDGEMRKLLVHFDRNGFGYTLDRVTGELLVAEKYDPATNWATHVDMKTGRPQVVSKYSTQQNGEDVNTKGICPAALGSKDQVPAAFSPRTGLFYIPGYHV
;
A
#
# COMPACT_ATOMS: atom_id res chain seq x y z
N VAL A 1 -0.05 9.95 -4.17
CA VAL A 1 -0.35 9.73 -5.60
C VAL A 1 -1.24 8.50 -5.66
N ASN A 2 -2.55 8.62 -5.86
CA ASN A 2 -3.26 9.85 -6.23
C ASN A 2 -4.62 10.07 -5.57
N GLU A 3 -5.05 9.17 -4.70
CA GLU A 3 -6.38 9.27 -4.11
C GLU A 3 -6.39 8.75 -2.68
N ASN A 4 -7.22 9.41 -1.88
CA ASN A 4 -7.62 8.98 -0.55
C ASN A 4 -9.12 8.71 -0.65
N ILE A 5 -9.51 7.44 -0.69
CA ILE A 5 -10.91 7.08 -0.79
C ILE A 5 -11.48 7.07 0.62
N LEU A 6 -12.42 7.98 0.89
CA LEU A 6 -13.06 8.07 2.19
C LEU A 6 -14.30 7.18 2.20
N VAL A 7 -14.33 6.23 3.13
CA VAL A 7 -15.45 5.30 3.29
C VAL A 7 -15.77 5.13 4.77
N ASP A 8 -17.00 4.74 5.06
CA ASP A 8 -17.39 4.28 6.39
C ASP A 8 -17.63 2.77 6.26
N GLN A 9 -16.83 1.96 6.96
CA GLN A 9 -16.95 0.50 6.96
C GLN A 9 -16.68 -0.06 8.36
N GLU A 10 -17.16 -1.27 8.59
CA GLU A 10 -16.91 -2.00 9.82
C GLU A 10 -15.50 -2.61 9.80
N ILE A 11 -14.71 -2.37 10.85
CA ILE A 11 -13.43 -3.02 11.13
C ILE A 11 -13.49 -3.52 12.57
N ASP A 12 -13.18 -4.81 12.77
CA ASP A 12 -13.19 -5.46 14.09
C ASP A 12 -14.51 -5.29 14.88
N GLY A 13 -15.65 -5.25 14.17
CA GLY A 13 -16.98 -5.10 14.78
C GLY A 13 -17.41 -3.65 15.07
N GLU A 14 -16.59 -2.65 14.71
CA GLU A 14 -16.90 -1.24 14.90
C GLU A 14 -16.99 -0.49 13.56
N MET A 15 -18.03 0.31 13.39
CA MET A 15 -18.13 1.24 12.26
C MET A 15 -17.10 2.36 12.40
N ARG A 16 -16.12 2.39 11.50
CA ARG A 16 -15.01 3.35 11.53
C ARG A 16 -15.07 4.30 10.33
N LYS A 17 -14.53 5.50 10.53
CA LYS A 17 -14.41 6.53 9.51
C LYS A 17 -13.05 6.37 8.82
N LEU A 18 -13.02 5.75 7.66
CA LEU A 18 -11.79 5.30 7.03
C LEU A 18 -11.30 6.22 5.91
N LEU A 19 -9.99 6.23 5.74
CA LEU A 19 -9.27 6.65 4.54
C LEU A 19 -8.52 5.44 4.01
N VAL A 20 -8.78 5.06 2.76
CA VAL A 20 -8.12 3.95 2.07
C VAL A 20 -7.25 4.49 0.94
N HIS A 21 -6.00 4.03 0.91
CA HIS A 21 -4.98 4.47 -0.04
C HIS A 21 -4.18 3.27 -0.58
N PHE A 22 -4.20 3.08 -1.89
CA PHE A 22 -3.38 2.07 -2.57
C PHE A 22 -2.13 2.76 -3.12
N ASP A 23 -1.01 2.60 -2.43
CA ASP A 23 0.21 3.33 -2.78
C ASP A 23 0.96 2.63 -3.93
N ARG A 24 1.74 3.44 -4.65
CA ARG A 24 2.73 2.99 -5.65
C ARG A 24 3.57 1.82 -5.17
N ASN A 25 3.92 1.79 -3.89
CA ASN A 25 4.80 0.80 -3.30
C ASN A 25 4.21 -0.62 -3.19
N GLY A 26 2.96 -0.85 -3.61
CA GLY A 26 2.32 -2.17 -3.63
C GLY A 26 1.60 -2.54 -2.32
N PHE A 27 1.59 -1.64 -1.34
CA PHE A 27 0.79 -1.78 -0.11
C PHE A 27 -0.48 -0.93 -0.18
N GLY A 28 -1.56 -1.50 0.35
CA GLY A 28 -2.82 -0.84 0.61
C GLY A 28 -2.88 -0.45 2.08
N TYR A 29 -3.20 0.80 2.34
CA TYR A 29 -3.26 1.40 3.66
C TYR A 29 -4.71 1.76 3.97
N THR A 30 -5.17 1.38 5.17
CA THR A 30 -6.43 1.85 5.74
C THR A 30 -6.12 2.55 7.05
N LEU A 31 -6.55 3.80 7.17
CA LEU A 31 -6.38 4.61 8.35
C LEU A 31 -7.73 5.08 8.88
N ASP A 32 -7.83 5.30 10.19
CA ASP A 32 -8.89 6.16 10.71
C ASP A 32 -8.62 7.60 10.24
N ARG A 33 -9.56 8.17 9.47
CA ARG A 33 -9.38 9.48 8.84
C ARG A 33 -9.50 10.64 9.82
N VAL A 34 -9.94 10.40 11.05
CA VAL A 34 -10.08 11.41 12.10
C VAL A 34 -8.82 11.44 12.97
N THR A 35 -8.30 10.28 13.36
CA THR A 35 -7.17 10.18 14.30
C THR A 35 -5.82 9.98 13.60
N GLY A 36 -5.81 9.46 12.38
CA GLY A 36 -4.61 9.02 11.68
C GLY A 36 -4.07 7.65 12.16
N GLU A 37 -4.83 6.91 12.97
CA GLU A 37 -4.49 5.55 13.40
C GLU A 37 -4.34 4.64 12.17
N LEU A 38 -3.24 3.89 12.10
CA LEU A 38 -3.02 2.89 11.07
C LEU A 38 -3.75 1.60 11.42
N LEU A 39 -4.73 1.20 10.61
CA LEU A 39 -5.58 0.04 10.85
C LEU A 39 -5.18 -1.16 10.01
N VAL A 40 -4.82 -0.94 8.74
CA VAL A 40 -4.38 -2.01 7.81
C VAL A 40 -3.22 -1.49 6.97
N ALA A 41 -2.21 -2.33 6.74
CA ALA A 41 -1.09 -2.06 5.84
C ALA A 41 -0.60 -3.36 5.20
N GLU A 42 -1.28 -3.78 4.12
CA GLU A 42 -1.07 -5.09 3.50
C GLU A 42 -0.71 -4.98 2.02
N LYS A 43 -0.01 -5.99 1.49
CA LYS A 43 0.30 -6.05 0.06
C LYS A 43 -0.98 -6.32 -0.72
N TYR A 44 -1.33 -5.43 -1.66
CA TYR A 44 -2.42 -5.70 -2.61
C TYR A 44 -1.90 -6.33 -3.91
N ASP A 45 -0.60 -6.20 -4.19
CA ASP A 45 0.10 -6.91 -5.25
C ASP A 45 1.07 -7.94 -4.63
N PRO A 46 0.81 -9.25 -4.80
CA PRO A 46 1.66 -10.32 -4.24
C PRO A 46 3.12 -10.28 -4.71
N ALA A 47 3.42 -9.66 -5.86
CA ALA A 47 4.79 -9.57 -6.37
C ALA A 47 5.67 -8.60 -5.56
N THR A 48 5.05 -7.70 -4.77
CA THR A 48 5.74 -6.69 -3.96
C THR A 48 6.76 -7.32 -3.02
N ASN A 49 8.04 -6.98 -3.19
CA ASN A 49 9.14 -7.67 -2.50
C ASN A 49 10.13 -6.74 -1.77
N TRP A 50 10.08 -5.43 -2.01
CA TRP A 50 11.03 -4.47 -1.41
C TRP A 50 10.94 -4.38 0.12
N ALA A 51 9.78 -4.74 0.69
CA ALA A 51 9.56 -4.89 2.13
C ALA A 51 8.83 -6.20 2.44
N THR A 52 9.07 -6.74 3.63
CA THR A 52 8.37 -7.95 4.10
C THR A 52 6.93 -7.62 4.51
N HIS A 53 6.76 -6.63 5.38
CA HIS A 53 5.51 -6.13 5.93
C HIS A 53 5.68 -4.68 6.41
N VAL A 54 4.58 -4.04 6.81
CA VAL A 54 4.61 -2.80 7.60
C VAL A 54 4.45 -3.16 9.07
N ASP A 55 5.38 -2.72 9.91
CA ASP A 55 5.29 -2.89 11.35
C ASP A 55 4.18 -1.98 11.89
N MET A 56 3.08 -2.58 12.37
CA MET A 56 1.87 -1.84 12.78
C MET A 56 2.07 -1.00 14.04
N LYS A 57 3.11 -1.26 14.85
CA LYS A 57 3.42 -0.48 16.05
C LYS A 57 4.14 0.82 15.70
N THR A 58 5.03 0.77 14.73
CA THR A 58 5.88 1.89 14.31
C THR A 58 5.37 2.60 13.05
N GLY A 59 4.49 1.94 12.28
CA GLY A 59 4.04 2.37 10.96
C GLY A 59 5.12 2.25 9.87
N ARG A 60 6.23 1.56 10.14
CA ARG A 60 7.40 1.53 9.24
C ARG A 60 7.48 0.24 8.42
N PRO A 61 7.69 0.31 7.10
CA PRO A 61 7.95 -0.86 6.28
C PRO A 61 9.30 -1.51 6.64
N GLN A 62 9.30 -2.83 6.81
CA GLN A 62 10.51 -3.63 7.07
C GLN A 62 11.19 -3.97 5.74
N VAL A 63 12.11 -3.09 5.34
CA VAL A 63 12.86 -3.17 4.07
C VAL A 63 13.67 -4.46 3.98
N VAL A 64 13.59 -5.11 2.82
CA VAL A 64 14.40 -6.28 2.48
C VAL A 64 15.71 -5.81 1.87
N SER A 65 16.83 -5.99 2.57
CA SER A 65 18.16 -5.50 2.17
C SER A 65 18.53 -5.83 0.72
N LYS A 66 18.20 -7.04 0.25
CA LYS A 66 18.46 -7.50 -1.14
C LYS A 66 17.91 -6.53 -2.20
N TYR A 67 16.77 -5.90 -1.94
CA TYR A 67 16.09 -5.02 -2.89
C TYR A 67 16.31 -3.54 -2.57
N SER A 68 17.08 -3.20 -1.52
CA SER A 68 17.34 -1.80 -1.17
C SER A 68 18.46 -1.22 -2.04
N THR A 69 18.12 -0.23 -2.86
CA THR A 69 19.10 0.50 -3.68
C THR A 69 20.16 1.20 -2.83
N GLN A 70 19.76 1.77 -1.69
CA GLN A 70 20.68 2.44 -0.76
C GLN A 70 21.65 1.46 -0.10
N GLN A 71 21.19 0.29 0.35
CA GLN A 71 22.07 -0.69 1.01
C GLN A 71 22.99 -1.41 0.02
N ASN A 72 22.56 -1.57 -1.24
CA ASN A 72 23.40 -2.12 -2.30
C ASN A 72 24.48 -1.13 -2.78
N GLY A 73 24.23 0.18 -2.63
CA GLY A 73 25.22 1.24 -2.89
C GLY A 73 25.00 1.99 -4.22
N GLU A 74 25.64 3.15 -4.32
CA GLU A 74 25.71 3.93 -5.55
C GLU A 74 26.46 3.15 -6.66
N ASP A 75 26.12 3.42 -7.92
CA ASP A 75 26.67 2.73 -9.10
C ASP A 75 26.47 1.20 -9.12
N VAL A 76 25.60 0.65 -8.25
CA VAL A 76 25.22 -0.76 -8.22
C VAL A 76 23.80 -0.96 -8.74
N ASN A 77 23.65 -1.85 -9.72
CA ASN A 77 22.34 -2.22 -10.24
C ASN A 77 21.63 -3.23 -9.33
N THR A 78 20.62 -2.77 -8.59
CA THR A 78 19.72 -3.63 -7.80
C THR A 78 18.68 -4.28 -8.72
N LYS A 79 18.69 -5.62 -8.80
CA LYS A 79 17.86 -6.37 -9.75
C LYS A 79 16.67 -7.05 -9.07
N GLY A 80 15.56 -7.16 -9.81
CA GLY A 80 14.39 -7.93 -9.40
C GLY A 80 13.59 -7.31 -8.26
N ILE A 81 13.73 -6.00 -8.01
CA ILE A 81 12.85 -5.27 -7.11
C ILE A 81 11.46 -5.14 -7.74
N CYS A 82 10.43 -5.41 -6.95
CA CYS A 82 9.03 -5.22 -7.29
C CYS A 82 8.34 -4.38 -6.20
N PRO A 83 7.51 -3.40 -6.57
CA PRO A 83 7.21 -2.97 -7.95
C PRO A 83 8.37 -2.19 -8.60
N ALA A 84 8.27 -1.99 -9.91
CA ALA A 84 9.11 -1.02 -10.62
C ALA A 84 8.84 0.41 -10.11
N ALA A 85 9.64 1.39 -10.54
CA ALA A 85 9.47 2.78 -10.10
C ALA A 85 8.09 3.37 -10.40
N LEU A 86 7.42 2.90 -11.46
CA LEU A 86 6.03 3.26 -11.80
C LEU A 86 4.98 2.71 -10.81
N GLY A 87 5.38 1.80 -9.91
CA GLY A 87 4.57 1.20 -8.85
C GLY A 87 3.61 0.11 -9.31
N SER A 88 2.96 -0.56 -8.36
CA SER A 88 1.86 -1.49 -8.66
C SER A 88 0.57 -0.74 -9.06
N LYS A 89 0.52 0.58 -8.84
CA LYS A 89 -0.52 1.53 -9.28
C LYS A 89 0.11 2.92 -9.39
N ASP A 90 -0.28 3.71 -10.38
CA ASP A 90 0.15 5.11 -10.53
C ASP A 90 -1.05 6.07 -10.38
N GLN A 91 -1.26 6.97 -11.34
CA GLN A 91 -2.26 8.03 -11.26
C GLN A 91 -3.71 7.57 -11.33
N VAL A 92 -3.97 6.39 -11.92
CA VAL A 92 -5.34 5.93 -12.20
C VAL A 92 -6.05 5.66 -10.86
N PRO A 93 -7.20 6.28 -10.60
CA PRO A 93 -7.89 6.13 -9.32
C PRO A 93 -8.57 4.77 -9.19
N ALA A 94 -8.50 4.17 -8.00
CA ALA A 94 -9.35 3.04 -7.64
C ALA A 94 -10.81 3.49 -7.42
N ALA A 95 -11.74 2.54 -7.53
CA ALA A 95 -13.16 2.75 -7.25
C ALA A 95 -13.62 1.92 -6.05
N PHE A 96 -14.60 2.42 -5.30
CA PHE A 96 -15.25 1.69 -4.22
C PHE A 96 -16.72 1.46 -4.54
N SER A 97 -17.22 0.26 -4.23
CA SER A 97 -18.64 -0.07 -4.34
C SER A 97 -19.24 -0.32 -2.94
N PRO A 98 -20.11 0.58 -2.44
CA PRO A 98 -20.81 0.36 -1.17
C PRO A 98 -21.68 -0.90 -1.16
N ARG A 99 -22.10 -1.39 -2.34
CA ARG A 99 -22.92 -2.60 -2.47
C ARG A 99 -22.15 -3.88 -2.21
N THR A 100 -20.87 -3.90 -2.57
CA THR A 100 -20.01 -5.09 -2.42
C THR A 100 -19.03 -4.95 -1.27
N GLY A 101 -18.80 -3.72 -0.79
CA GLY A 101 -17.78 -3.42 0.21
C GLY A 101 -16.36 -3.54 -0.33
N LEU A 102 -16.18 -3.61 -1.65
CA LEU A 102 -14.89 -3.87 -2.30
C LEU A 102 -14.34 -2.62 -2.99
N PHE A 103 -13.00 -2.57 -3.00
CA PHE A 103 -12.21 -1.66 -3.82
C PHE A 103 -11.78 -2.35 -5.12
N TYR A 104 -11.85 -1.62 -6.23
CA TYR A 104 -11.43 -2.06 -7.55
C TYR A 104 -10.22 -1.23 -7.97
N ILE A 105 -9.06 -1.88 -8.01
CA ILE A 105 -7.76 -1.22 -8.16
C ILE A 105 -7.28 -1.44 -9.59
N PRO A 106 -7.11 -0.38 -10.42
CA PRO A 106 -6.47 -0.50 -11.72
C PRO A 106 -4.96 -0.60 -11.55
N GLY A 107 -4.47 -1.82 -11.31
CA GLY A 107 -3.06 -2.09 -11.09
C GLY A 107 -2.24 -2.23 -12.38
N TYR A 108 -0.95 -1.92 -12.30
CA TYR A 108 0.04 -2.31 -13.29
C TYR A 108 0.74 -3.57 -12.80
N HIS A 109 0.71 -4.63 -13.60
CA HIS A 109 1.48 -5.83 -13.34
C HIS A 109 2.72 -5.80 -14.24
N VAL A 110 3.88 -5.49 -13.66
CA VAL A 110 5.19 -5.50 -14.33
C VAL A 110 6.27 -6.05 -13.42
#